data_AF-M1EWI6-F1
#
_entry.id   AF-M1EWI6-F1
#
_cell.length_a   1.000
_cell.length_b   1.000
_cell.length_c   1.000
_cell.angle_alpha   90.00
_cell.angle_beta   90.00
_cell.angle_gamma   90.00
#
_symmetry.space_group_name_H-M   'P 1'
#
loop_
_entity.id
_entity.type
_entity.pdbx_description
1 polymer ?
#
loop_
_entity_poly.entity_id
_entity_poly.type
_entity_poly.pdbx_seq_one_letter_code
_entity_poly.pdbx_strand_id
1 'polypeptide(L)'
;LVSYCLVIYFQNFKSYSAGMLTVLTNRIGDVAILLAIAWMMNYGSWHYIFYMNLWDDSWMQYLIMLIILAGFTKSAQIPFSSWLPAAMAAPTPVSALVHSSTLVTAGVYLLIRFSTLLQNMNCSFFLLLSVMTMFMAGLGANFEYDLKKIIALSTLSQLGLMMSILFIGYPILAFFHLLTHAFFKALLFLCAGLMIHCMSDSQDIRHMGSVINHLPFTCSCFCISNLSLCGLPFLA
;
A
#
# COMPACT_ATOMS: atom_id res chain seq x y z
N LEU A 1 -6.68 -0.21 -13.75
CA LEU A 1 -6.96 -1.01 -14.96
C LEU A 1 -5.87 -2.06 -15.19
N VAL A 2 -4.60 -1.67 -15.36
CA VAL A 2 -3.50 -2.66 -15.50
C VAL A 2 -3.46 -3.65 -14.35
N SER A 3 -3.64 -3.17 -13.11
CA SER A 3 -3.72 -4.02 -11.91
C SER A 3 -4.81 -5.11 -12.00
N TYR A 4 -5.96 -4.82 -12.62
CA TYR A 4 -7.04 -5.79 -12.80
C TYR A 4 -6.64 -6.90 -13.76
N CYS A 5 -6.08 -6.53 -14.92
CA CYS A 5 -5.63 -7.50 -15.91
C CYS A 5 -4.57 -8.43 -15.33
N LEU A 6 -3.68 -7.90 -14.49
CA LEU A 6 -2.63 -8.68 -13.84
C LEU A 6 -3.16 -9.61 -12.74
N VAL A 7 -4.20 -9.21 -11.99
CA VAL A 7 -4.83 -10.07 -10.97
C VAL A 7 -5.59 -11.24 -11.60
N ILE A 8 -6.22 -11.03 -12.76
CA ILE A 8 -7.02 -12.04 -13.47
C ILE A 8 -6.18 -12.98 -14.34
N TYR A 9 -4.85 -12.87 -14.30
CA TYR A 9 -3.95 -13.64 -15.16
C TYR A 9 -4.24 -15.15 -15.19
N PHE A 10 -4.53 -15.77 -14.03
CA PHE A 10 -4.81 -17.21 -13.93
C PHE A 10 -6.24 -17.63 -14.29
N GLN A 11 -7.16 -16.69 -14.56
CA GLN A 11 -8.53 -16.94 -15.02
C GLN A 11 -9.36 -17.94 -14.16
N ASN A 12 -9.05 -18.07 -12.88
CA ASN A 12 -9.77 -18.89 -11.91
C ASN A 12 -10.93 -18.10 -11.27
N PHE A 13 -11.99 -18.78 -10.80
CA PHE A 13 -13.11 -18.13 -10.08
C PHE A 13 -12.64 -17.25 -8.91
N LYS A 14 -11.65 -17.72 -8.14
CA LYS A 14 -11.03 -16.93 -7.05
C LYS A 14 -10.30 -15.68 -7.55
N SER A 15 -9.66 -15.75 -8.73
CA SER A 15 -8.98 -14.59 -9.33
C SER A 15 -9.96 -13.58 -9.92
N TYR A 16 -11.10 -14.04 -10.47
CA TYR A 16 -12.15 -13.15 -10.96
C TYR A 16 -12.82 -12.38 -9.83
N SER A 17 -13.17 -13.05 -8.72
CA SER A 17 -13.76 -12.38 -7.55
C SER A 17 -12.79 -11.38 -6.91
N ALA A 18 -11.51 -11.77 -6.76
CA ALA A 18 -10.46 -10.88 -6.29
C ALA A 18 -10.27 -9.67 -7.21
N GLY A 19 -10.17 -9.91 -8.53
CA GLY A 19 -10.02 -8.86 -9.53
C GLY A 19 -11.19 -7.87 -9.50
N MET A 20 -12.43 -8.36 -9.45
CA MET A 20 -13.62 -7.50 -9.37
C MET A 20 -13.60 -6.63 -8.10
N LEU A 21 -13.28 -7.24 -6.95
CA LEU A 21 -13.18 -6.52 -5.68
C LEU A 21 -12.11 -5.42 -5.77
N THR A 22 -10.93 -5.71 -6.34
CA THR A 22 -9.88 -4.69 -6.52
C THR A 22 -10.27 -3.55 -7.45
N VAL A 23 -11.06 -3.80 -8.50
CA VAL A 23 -11.49 -2.74 -9.42
C VAL A 23 -12.53 -1.86 -8.76
N LEU A 24 -13.55 -2.46 -8.16
CA LEU A 24 -14.65 -1.71 -7.55
C LEU A 24 -14.14 -0.77 -6.46
N THR A 25 -13.27 -1.24 -5.56
CA THR A 25 -12.70 -0.39 -4.50
C THR A 25 -11.85 0.74 -5.08
N ASN A 26 -11.02 0.45 -6.08
CA ASN A 26 -10.17 1.45 -6.73
C ASN A 26 -10.95 2.47 -7.54
N ARG A 27 -12.12 2.12 -8.09
CA ARG A 27 -12.98 3.03 -8.84
C ARG A 27 -13.63 4.10 -7.96
N ILE A 28 -13.92 3.79 -6.70
CA ILE A 28 -14.40 4.79 -5.73
C ILE A 28 -13.35 5.91 -5.60
N GLY A 29 -12.07 5.54 -5.50
CA GLY A 29 -10.96 6.51 -5.49
C GLY A 29 -10.85 7.31 -6.78
N ASP A 30 -10.98 6.66 -7.94
CA ASP A 30 -10.92 7.35 -9.25
C ASP A 30 -12.04 8.41 -9.37
N VAL A 31 -13.25 8.10 -8.90
CA VAL A 31 -14.38 9.06 -8.86
C VAL A 31 -14.06 10.25 -7.95
N ALA A 32 -13.47 10.01 -6.78
CA ALA A 32 -13.06 11.08 -5.87
C ALA A 32 -12.00 12.00 -6.49
N ILE A 33 -11.03 11.45 -7.24
CA ILE A 33 -10.04 12.24 -7.98
C ILE A 33 -10.70 13.08 -9.08
N LEU A 34 -11.62 12.49 -9.86
CA LEU A 34 -12.33 13.23 -10.91
C LEU A 34 -13.17 14.38 -10.34
N LEU A 35 -13.84 14.15 -9.21
CA LEU A 35 -14.56 15.21 -8.49
C LEU A 35 -13.60 16.29 -7.99
N ALA A 36 -12.44 15.92 -7.44
CA ALA A 36 -11.44 16.89 -7.02
C ALA A 36 -10.93 17.76 -8.19
N ILE A 37 -10.70 17.18 -9.37
CA ILE A 37 -10.31 17.92 -10.58
C ILE A 37 -11.41 18.87 -11.03
N ALA A 38 -12.68 18.43 -11.00
CA ALA A 38 -13.81 19.29 -11.29
C ALA A 38 -13.89 20.47 -10.30
N TRP A 39 -13.64 20.22 -9.01
CA TRP A 39 -13.61 21.27 -7.99
C TRP A 39 -12.44 22.24 -8.14
N MET A 40 -11.25 21.77 -8.57
CA MET A 40 -10.10 22.64 -8.87
C MET A 40 -10.40 23.65 -9.99
N MET A 41 -11.35 23.33 -10.88
CA MET A 41 -11.74 24.24 -11.96
C MET A 41 -12.33 25.56 -11.45
N ASN A 42 -12.89 25.59 -10.24
CA ASN A 42 -13.41 26.82 -9.62
C ASN A 42 -12.31 27.86 -9.37
N TYR A 43 -11.06 27.41 -9.16
CA TYR A 43 -9.91 28.29 -8.99
C TYR A 43 -9.19 28.61 -10.32
N GLY A 44 -9.76 28.20 -11.46
CA GLY A 44 -9.36 28.61 -12.81
C GLY A 44 -8.33 27.73 -13.52
N SER A 45 -7.60 26.86 -12.81
CA SER A 45 -6.59 25.97 -13.38
C SER A 45 -6.53 24.58 -12.74
N TRP A 46 -5.79 23.64 -13.32
CA TRP A 46 -5.49 22.33 -12.69
C TRP A 46 -4.09 22.28 -12.08
N HIS A 47 -3.33 23.37 -12.18
CA HIS A 47 -1.97 23.42 -11.68
C HIS A 47 -1.97 23.56 -10.16
N TYR A 48 -1.72 22.45 -9.47
CA TYR A 48 -1.78 22.37 -8.01
C TYR A 48 -0.87 23.40 -7.30
N ILE A 49 0.23 23.81 -7.94
CA ILE A 49 1.24 24.74 -7.38
C ILE A 49 0.59 26.05 -6.93
N PHE A 50 -0.40 26.56 -7.68
CA PHE A 50 -1.08 27.81 -7.34
C PHE A 50 -2.01 27.69 -6.13
N TYR A 51 -2.43 26.47 -5.78
CA TYR A 51 -3.42 26.22 -4.72
C TYR A 51 -2.80 25.83 -3.39
N MET A 52 -1.52 25.45 -3.37
CA MET A 52 -0.86 24.93 -2.15
C MET A 52 -0.83 25.91 -0.98
N ASN A 53 -0.97 27.21 -1.26
CA ASN A 53 -0.90 28.30 -0.28
C ASN A 53 -2.25 28.96 0.02
N LEU A 54 -3.33 28.56 -0.67
CA LEU A 54 -4.66 29.13 -0.48
C LEU A 54 -5.43 28.26 0.51
N TRP A 55 -5.65 28.78 1.72
CA TRP A 55 -6.40 28.05 2.76
C TRP A 55 -7.72 28.71 3.14
N ASP A 56 -7.90 29.99 2.82
CA ASP A 56 -8.95 30.80 3.46
C ASP A 56 -10.38 30.37 3.08
N ASP A 57 -10.54 29.59 2.01
CA ASP A 57 -11.83 29.15 1.51
C ASP A 57 -12.29 27.78 2.06
N SER A 58 -13.54 27.72 2.53
CA SER A 58 -14.21 26.46 2.92
C SER A 58 -14.23 25.41 1.80
N TRP A 59 -14.10 25.85 0.56
CA TRP A 59 -14.05 25.01 -0.64
C TRP A 59 -12.78 24.16 -0.70
N MET A 60 -11.66 24.65 -0.14
CA MET A 60 -10.43 23.88 -0.05
C MET A 60 -10.56 22.67 0.87
N GLN A 61 -11.35 22.78 1.95
CA GLN A 61 -11.57 21.67 2.87
C GLN A 61 -12.26 20.50 2.15
N TYR A 62 -13.26 20.76 1.31
CA TYR A 62 -13.92 19.71 0.52
C TYR A 62 -12.96 19.03 -0.46
N LEU A 63 -12.10 19.80 -1.11
CA LEU A 63 -11.07 19.28 -2.01
C LEU A 63 -10.08 18.37 -1.27
N ILE A 64 -9.61 18.77 -0.10
CA ILE A 64 -8.71 17.96 0.74
C ILE A 64 -9.40 16.66 1.17
N MET A 65 -10.67 16.72 1.56
CA MET A 65 -11.44 15.52 1.95
C MET A 65 -11.58 14.52 0.79
N LEU A 66 -11.81 14.98 -0.44
CA LEU A 66 -11.86 14.11 -1.63
C LEU A 66 -10.50 13.50 -1.95
N ILE A 67 -9.43 14.29 -1.79
CA ILE A 67 -8.05 13.83 -1.95
C ILE A 67 -7.68 12.77 -0.90
N ILE A 68 -8.08 12.95 0.36
CA ILE A 68 -7.88 11.95 1.42
C ILE A 68 -8.64 10.67 1.11
N LEU A 69 -9.89 10.76 0.64
CA LEU A 69 -10.67 9.59 0.22
C LEU A 69 -9.99 8.83 -0.94
N ALA A 70 -9.49 9.55 -1.93
CA ALA A 70 -8.71 8.98 -3.04
C ALA A 70 -7.42 8.32 -2.54
N GLY A 71 -6.71 8.96 -1.62
CA GLY A 71 -5.52 8.40 -0.99
C GLY A 71 -5.83 7.10 -0.27
N PHE A 72 -6.84 7.08 0.60
CA PHE A 72 -7.23 5.92 1.42
C PHE A 72 -7.65 4.70 0.61
N THR A 73 -8.39 4.90 -0.48
CA THR A 73 -8.80 3.80 -1.36
C THR A 73 -7.60 3.14 -2.03
N LYS A 74 -6.68 3.93 -2.59
CA LYS A 74 -5.46 3.43 -3.25
C LYS A 74 -4.45 2.83 -2.28
N SER A 75 -4.27 3.42 -1.09
CA SER A 75 -3.34 2.94 -0.07
C SER A 75 -3.94 1.86 0.86
N ALA A 76 -5.10 1.31 0.51
CA ALA A 76 -5.80 0.26 1.23
C ALA A 76 -6.03 0.54 2.73
N GLN A 77 -6.31 1.79 3.12
CA GLN A 77 -6.61 2.10 4.53
C GLN A 77 -8.03 1.66 4.88
N ILE A 78 -8.34 1.44 6.17
CA ILE A 78 -9.69 1.15 6.67
C ILE A 78 -10.59 2.32 6.25
N PRO A 79 -11.75 2.06 5.64
CA PRO A 79 -12.46 0.77 5.49
C PRO A 79 -12.11 -0.05 4.23
N PHE A 80 -11.27 0.47 3.33
CA PHE A 80 -10.94 -0.12 2.04
C PHE A 80 -9.74 -1.10 2.09
N SER A 81 -9.43 -1.72 3.22
CA SER A 81 -8.25 -2.59 3.34
C SER A 81 -8.43 -4.00 2.73
N SER A 82 -9.68 -4.44 2.53
CA SER A 82 -10.02 -5.81 2.13
C SER A 82 -9.48 -6.25 0.77
N TRP A 83 -9.22 -5.30 -0.14
CA TRP A 83 -8.82 -5.65 -1.50
C TRP A 83 -7.37 -6.08 -1.63
N LEU A 84 -6.50 -5.63 -0.72
CA LEU A 84 -5.07 -5.90 -0.80
C LEU A 84 -4.75 -7.39 -0.51
N PRO A 85 -5.27 -8.03 0.57
CA PRO A 85 -5.06 -9.47 0.78
C PRO A 85 -5.67 -10.33 -0.33
N ALA A 86 -6.83 -9.93 -0.86
CA ALA A 86 -7.48 -10.64 -1.96
C ALA A 86 -6.67 -10.60 -3.26
N ALA A 87 -5.95 -9.50 -3.52
CA ALA A 87 -5.13 -9.34 -4.72
C ALA A 87 -3.93 -10.31 -4.81
N MET A 88 -3.59 -11.01 -3.71
CA MET A 88 -2.50 -12.00 -3.67
C MET A 88 -2.80 -13.30 -4.44
N ALA A 89 -3.96 -13.38 -5.10
CA ALA A 89 -4.24 -14.36 -6.15
C ALA A 89 -3.37 -14.16 -7.41
N ALA A 90 -2.81 -12.96 -7.60
CA ALA A 90 -1.90 -12.63 -8.69
C ALA A 90 -0.56 -13.43 -8.62
N PRO A 91 0.17 -13.56 -9.74
CA PRO A 91 1.49 -14.18 -9.74
C PRO A 91 2.50 -13.37 -8.89
N THR A 92 3.50 -14.05 -8.34
CA THR A 92 4.45 -13.48 -7.37
C THR A 92 5.24 -12.26 -7.88
N PRO A 93 5.69 -12.19 -9.15
CA PRO A 93 6.38 -10.99 -9.67
C PRO A 93 5.43 -9.80 -9.81
N VAL A 94 4.15 -10.05 -10.14
CA VAL A 94 3.12 -9.01 -10.18
C VAL A 94 2.87 -8.47 -8.78
N SER A 95 2.79 -9.33 -7.76
CA SER A 95 2.66 -8.84 -6.39
C SER A 95 3.88 -8.02 -5.93
N ALA A 96 5.08 -8.39 -6.38
CA ALA A 96 6.29 -7.61 -6.14
C ALA A 96 6.17 -6.21 -6.76
N LEU A 97 5.70 -6.07 -8.00
CA LEU A 97 5.61 -4.75 -8.66
C LEU A 97 4.41 -3.93 -8.15
N VAL A 98 3.22 -4.51 -8.17
CA VAL A 98 1.96 -3.78 -7.98
C VAL A 98 1.77 -3.41 -6.51
N HIS A 99 2.07 -4.34 -5.60
CA HIS A 99 1.73 -4.19 -4.19
C HIS A 99 2.88 -3.69 -3.30
N SER A 100 4.13 -3.72 -3.78
CA SER A 100 5.25 -3.17 -3.03
C SER A 100 5.58 -1.71 -3.39
N SER A 101 5.57 -1.35 -4.67
CA SER A 101 6.25 -0.13 -5.13
C SER A 101 5.36 0.85 -5.89
N THR A 102 4.26 0.41 -6.51
CA THR A 102 3.54 1.24 -7.51
C THR A 102 2.10 1.59 -7.16
N LEU A 103 1.20 0.62 -6.95
CA LEU A 103 -0.22 0.91 -6.79
C LEU A 103 -0.52 1.53 -5.43
N VAL A 104 -0.04 0.86 -4.38
CA VAL A 104 -0.44 1.20 -3.01
C VAL A 104 0.29 2.44 -2.48
N THR A 105 1.50 2.67 -2.98
CA THR A 105 2.31 3.87 -2.72
C THR A 105 1.79 5.11 -3.45
N ALA A 106 1.05 4.96 -4.56
CA ALA A 106 0.52 6.10 -5.31
C ALA A 106 -0.47 6.94 -4.47
N GLY A 107 -1.26 6.31 -3.59
CA GLY A 107 -2.15 7.02 -2.67
C GLY A 107 -1.39 7.86 -1.64
N VAL A 108 -0.33 7.29 -1.06
CA VAL A 108 0.56 7.98 -0.12
C VAL A 108 1.28 9.14 -0.83
N TYR A 109 1.80 8.90 -2.03
CA TYR A 109 2.50 9.91 -2.82
C TYR A 109 1.60 11.09 -3.21
N LEU A 110 0.34 10.82 -3.57
CA LEU A 110 -0.64 11.88 -3.83
C LEU A 110 -0.80 12.78 -2.61
N LEU A 111 -0.90 12.22 -1.41
CA LEU A 111 -1.01 13.00 -0.17
C LEU A 111 0.27 13.73 0.21
N ILE A 112 1.45 13.16 -0.07
CA ILE A 112 2.73 13.87 0.07
C ILE A 112 2.74 15.12 -0.81
N ARG A 113 2.20 15.06 -2.03
CA ARG A 113 2.14 16.21 -2.92
C ARG A 113 1.22 17.32 -2.44
N PHE A 114 0.19 16.99 -1.66
CA PHE A 114 -0.71 17.97 -1.03
C PHE A 114 -0.40 18.19 0.46
N SER A 115 0.84 17.95 0.90
CA SER A 115 1.18 17.99 2.33
C SER A 115 0.99 19.36 2.97
N THR A 116 1.24 20.46 2.25
CA THR A 116 1.01 21.82 2.78
C THR A 116 -0.46 22.06 3.08
N LEU A 117 -1.34 21.51 2.22
CA LEU A 117 -2.79 21.52 2.40
C LEU A 117 -3.27 20.55 3.48
N LEU A 118 -2.46 19.60 3.94
CA LEU A 118 -2.83 18.73 5.07
C LEU A 118 -2.44 19.36 6.40
N GLN A 119 -1.36 20.13 6.43
CA GLN A 119 -0.78 20.65 7.66
C GLN A 119 -1.68 21.63 8.42
N ASN A 120 -2.53 22.41 7.73
CA ASN A 120 -3.42 23.35 8.41
C ASN A 120 -4.80 22.72 8.75
N MET A 121 -5.04 21.44 8.43
CA MET A 121 -6.28 20.71 8.74
C MET A 121 -6.08 19.88 10.01
N ASN A 122 -7.14 19.74 10.81
CA ASN A 122 -7.13 18.81 11.94
C ASN A 122 -7.15 17.35 11.44
N CYS A 123 -5.97 16.74 11.35
CA CYS A 123 -5.80 15.37 10.85
C CYS A 123 -5.94 14.26 11.91
N SER A 124 -6.38 14.58 13.13
CA SER A 124 -6.42 13.63 14.27
C SER A 124 -7.28 12.40 14.00
N PHE A 125 -8.43 12.57 13.35
CA PHE A 125 -9.31 11.45 12.99
C PHE A 125 -8.66 10.53 11.95
N PHE A 126 -8.00 11.08 10.94
CA PHE A 126 -7.32 10.31 9.91
C PHE A 126 -6.08 9.59 10.44
N LEU A 127 -5.37 10.23 11.38
CA LEU A 127 -4.30 9.61 12.13
C LEU A 127 -4.81 8.36 12.87
N LEU A 128 -5.93 8.47 13.59
CA LEU A 128 -6.54 7.33 14.28
C LEU A 128 -6.85 6.18 13.30
N LEU A 129 -7.45 6.47 12.15
CA LEU A 129 -7.73 5.45 11.13
C LEU A 129 -6.45 4.76 10.63
N SER A 130 -5.37 5.52 10.41
CA SER A 130 -4.08 4.97 9.97
C SER A 130 -3.36 4.12 11.04
N VAL A 131 -3.57 4.42 12.32
CA VAL A 131 -3.05 3.59 13.41
C VAL A 131 -3.88 2.31 13.54
N MET A 132 -5.21 2.41 13.38
CA MET A 132 -6.09 1.24 13.39
C MET A 132 -5.79 0.28 12.23
N THR A 133 -5.41 0.78 11.05
CA THR A 133 -5.00 -0.08 9.93
C THR A 133 -3.70 -0.79 10.21
N MET A 134 -2.72 -0.09 10.78
CA MET A 134 -1.47 -0.70 11.20
C MET A 134 -1.71 -1.84 12.18
N PHE A 135 -2.55 -1.60 13.19
CA PHE A 135 -2.86 -2.59 14.22
C PHE A 135 -3.64 -3.79 13.67
N MET A 136 -4.69 -3.55 12.87
CA MET A 136 -5.50 -4.60 12.24
C MET A 136 -4.65 -5.48 11.31
N ALA A 137 -3.79 -4.87 10.51
CA ALA A 137 -2.88 -5.57 9.62
C ALA A 137 -1.86 -6.44 10.38
N GLY A 138 -1.29 -5.90 11.46
CA GLY A 138 -0.35 -6.61 12.32
C GLY A 138 -0.97 -7.82 13.01
N LEU A 139 -2.18 -7.66 13.58
CA LEU A 139 -2.91 -8.79 14.17
C LEU A 139 -3.29 -9.84 13.11
N GLY A 140 -3.79 -9.41 11.95
CA GLY A 140 -4.18 -10.31 10.87
C GLY A 140 -3.00 -11.14 10.36
N ALA A 141 -1.80 -10.54 10.27
CA ALA A 141 -0.61 -11.22 9.77
C ALA A 141 -0.20 -12.41 10.66
N ASN A 142 -0.45 -12.36 11.98
CA ASN A 142 -0.09 -13.41 12.92
C ASN A 142 -0.97 -14.67 12.79
N PHE A 143 -2.17 -14.55 12.23
CA PHE A 143 -3.12 -15.66 12.08
C PHE A 143 -3.19 -16.24 10.66
N GLU A 144 -2.49 -15.64 9.69
CA GLU A 144 -2.45 -16.13 8.32
C GLU A 144 -1.36 -17.19 8.13
N TYR A 145 -1.64 -18.19 7.29
CA TYR A 145 -0.70 -19.27 6.96
C TYR A 145 -0.08 -19.14 5.56
N ASP A 146 -0.68 -18.34 4.68
CA ASP A 146 -0.19 -18.11 3.32
C ASP A 146 0.95 -17.10 3.32
N LEU A 147 2.14 -17.50 2.86
CA LEU A 147 3.34 -16.65 2.86
C LEU A 147 3.11 -15.30 2.15
N LYS A 148 2.44 -15.30 0.98
CA LYS A 148 2.11 -14.06 0.25
C LYS A 148 1.20 -13.13 1.03
N LYS A 149 0.20 -13.67 1.74
CA LYS A 149 -0.74 -12.84 2.52
C LYS A 149 -0.07 -12.22 3.74
N ILE A 150 0.88 -12.91 4.38
CA ILE A 150 1.67 -12.33 5.47
C ILE A 150 2.51 -11.16 4.96
N ILE A 151 3.17 -11.31 3.81
CA ILE A 151 3.95 -10.22 3.21
C ILE A 151 3.05 -9.04 2.82
N ALA A 152 1.84 -9.32 2.34
CA ALA A 152 0.82 -8.33 1.99
C ALA A 152 0.26 -7.59 3.22
N LEU A 153 -0.06 -8.28 4.30
CA LEU A 153 -0.52 -7.65 5.54
C LEU A 153 0.59 -6.82 6.19
N SER A 154 1.85 -7.24 6.04
CA SER A 154 2.97 -6.41 6.46
C SER A 154 3.30 -5.26 5.51
N THR A 155 2.78 -5.20 4.26
CA THR A 155 2.81 -3.94 3.48
C THR A 155 1.70 -3.02 3.95
N LEU A 156 0.51 -3.56 4.21
CA LEU A 156 -0.63 -2.82 4.76
C LEU A 156 -0.28 -2.12 6.08
N SER A 157 0.43 -2.78 6.98
CA SER A 157 0.87 -2.17 8.24
C SER A 157 1.87 -1.03 8.03
N GLN A 158 2.84 -1.20 7.13
CA GLN A 158 3.85 -0.18 6.80
C GLN A 158 3.25 1.02 6.08
N LEU A 159 2.22 0.81 5.25
CA LEU A 159 1.46 1.89 4.64
C LEU A 159 0.64 2.65 5.68
N GLY A 160 0.03 1.97 6.66
CA GLY A 160 -0.57 2.61 7.83
C GLY A 160 0.41 3.51 8.57
N LEU A 161 1.66 3.04 8.75
CA LEU A 161 2.75 3.84 9.34
C LEU A 161 3.15 5.05 8.48
N MET A 162 3.27 4.90 7.16
CA MET A 162 3.57 6.04 6.27
C MET A 162 2.47 7.10 6.34
N MET A 163 1.21 6.66 6.40
CA MET A 163 0.05 7.53 6.49
C MET A 163 -0.02 8.26 7.84
N SER A 164 0.33 7.59 8.94
CA SER A 164 0.37 8.24 10.25
C SER A 164 1.44 9.31 10.33
N ILE A 165 2.65 9.07 9.79
CA ILE A 165 3.73 10.07 9.70
C ILE A 165 3.30 11.29 8.89
N LEU A 166 2.59 11.08 7.78
CA LEU A 166 2.02 12.16 6.96
C LEU A 166 1.06 13.04 7.76
N PHE A 167 0.13 12.44 8.50
CA PHE A 167 -0.86 13.19 9.29
C PHE A 167 -0.29 13.87 10.54
N ILE A 168 0.88 13.43 11.04
CA ILE A 168 1.64 14.14 12.08
C ILE A 168 2.33 15.38 11.49
N GLY A 169 2.53 15.45 10.17
CA GLY A 169 3.12 16.60 9.49
C GLY A 169 4.56 16.42 9.02
N TYR A 170 5.07 15.19 8.92
CA TYR A 170 6.44 14.90 8.44
C TYR A 170 6.47 14.24 7.05
N PRO A 171 6.13 14.96 5.96
CA PRO A 171 6.02 14.38 4.62
C PRO A 171 7.35 13.84 4.07
N ILE A 172 8.48 14.47 4.44
CA ILE A 172 9.82 14.04 3.99
C ILE A 172 10.19 12.68 4.58
N LEU A 173 9.88 12.44 5.87
CA LEU A 173 10.10 11.12 6.49
C LEU A 173 9.21 10.06 5.85
N ALA A 174 7.94 10.38 5.59
CA ALA A 174 7.02 9.45 4.93
C ALA A 174 7.53 9.08 3.53
N PHE A 175 8.07 10.04 2.77
CA PHE A 175 8.67 9.79 1.47
C PHE A 175 9.94 8.92 1.55
N PHE A 176 10.82 9.20 2.51
CA PHE A 176 12.02 8.38 2.72
C PHE A 176 11.64 6.93 3.04
N HIS A 177 10.72 6.73 3.98
CA HIS A 177 10.23 5.40 4.34
C HIS A 177 9.54 4.69 3.17
N LEU A 178 8.81 5.43 2.31
CA LEU A 178 8.19 4.87 1.11
C LEU A 178 9.23 4.27 0.15
N LEU A 179 10.36 4.96 -0.05
CA LEU A 179 11.44 4.48 -0.91
C LEU A 179 12.11 3.22 -0.33
N THR A 180 12.49 3.24 0.94
CA THR A 180 13.18 2.11 1.58
C THR A 180 12.28 0.88 1.66
N HIS A 181 11.00 1.08 2.02
CA HIS A 181 9.98 0.04 1.98
C HIS A 181 9.84 -0.61 0.61
N ALA A 182 9.84 0.17 -0.48
CA ALA A 182 9.71 -0.37 -1.83
C ALA A 182 10.85 -1.36 -2.16
N PHE A 183 12.10 -1.03 -1.77
CA PHE A 183 13.24 -1.93 -1.99
C PHE A 183 13.13 -3.23 -1.18
N PHE A 184 12.90 -3.13 0.14
CA PHE A 184 12.88 -4.32 0.99
C PHE A 184 11.68 -5.23 0.71
N LYS A 185 10.51 -4.65 0.41
CA LYS A 185 9.33 -5.44 0.07
C LYS A 185 9.42 -6.10 -1.30
N ALA A 186 10.00 -5.44 -2.29
CA ALA A 186 10.25 -6.08 -3.58
C ALA A 186 11.15 -7.30 -3.42
N LEU A 187 12.20 -7.19 -2.59
CA LEU A 187 13.10 -8.30 -2.29
C LEU A 187 12.39 -9.45 -1.55
N LEU A 188 11.54 -9.14 -0.56
CA LEU A 188 10.74 -10.14 0.15
C LEU A 188 9.80 -10.91 -0.79
N PHE A 189 9.06 -10.22 -1.66
CA PHE A 189 8.15 -10.87 -2.60
C PHE A 189 8.90 -11.72 -3.64
N LEU A 190 10.08 -11.30 -4.09
CA LEU A 190 10.89 -12.07 -5.04
C LEU A 190 11.47 -13.33 -4.40
N CYS A 191 12.02 -13.22 -3.18
CA CYS A 191 12.50 -14.37 -2.42
C CYS A 191 11.35 -15.36 -2.11
N ALA A 192 10.20 -14.85 -1.69
CA ALA A 192 9.00 -15.67 -1.48
C ALA A 192 8.53 -16.36 -2.76
N GLY A 193 8.57 -15.66 -3.90
CA GLY A 193 8.23 -16.25 -5.20
C GLY A 193 9.12 -17.44 -5.57
N LEU A 194 10.42 -17.32 -5.33
CA LEU A 194 11.37 -18.41 -5.59
C LEU A 194 11.15 -19.59 -4.64
N MET A 195 10.89 -19.33 -3.35
CA MET A 195 10.53 -20.37 -2.38
C MET A 195 9.25 -21.13 -2.78
N ILE A 196 8.20 -20.41 -3.20
CA ILE A 196 6.93 -21.02 -3.64
C ILE A 196 7.15 -21.88 -4.89
N HIS A 197 7.91 -21.38 -5.87
CA HIS A 197 8.19 -22.12 -7.09
C HIS A 197 8.97 -23.42 -6.81
N CYS A 198 9.98 -23.37 -5.93
CA CYS A 198 10.74 -24.57 -5.54
C CYS A 198 9.90 -25.59 -4.75
N MET A 199 8.84 -25.14 -4.08
CA MET A 199 7.92 -26.00 -3.31
C MET A 199 6.65 -26.36 -4.11
N SER A 200 6.77 -26.49 -5.43
CA SER A 200 5.68 -26.88 -6.34
C SER A 200 4.39 -26.07 -6.13
N ASP A 201 4.51 -24.75 -6.06
CA ASP A 201 3.42 -23.79 -5.87
C ASP A 201 2.66 -23.89 -4.53
N SER A 202 3.18 -24.61 -3.54
CA SER A 202 2.63 -24.57 -2.17
C SER A 202 2.97 -23.24 -1.48
N GLN A 203 1.96 -22.58 -0.91
CA GLN A 203 2.08 -21.26 -0.26
C GLN A 203 1.97 -21.33 1.27
N ASP A 204 1.46 -22.44 1.78
CA ASP A 204 1.27 -22.71 3.21
C ASP A 204 2.63 -22.88 3.92
N ILE A 205 2.93 -21.99 4.87
CA ILE A 205 4.20 -22.00 5.61
C ILE A 205 4.38 -23.28 6.43
N ARG A 206 3.28 -23.93 6.83
CA ARG A 206 3.31 -25.19 7.59
C ARG A 206 3.99 -26.33 6.83
N HIS A 207 4.01 -26.26 5.50
CA HIS A 207 4.68 -27.23 4.64
C HIS A 207 6.11 -26.81 4.26
N MET A 208 6.53 -25.60 4.65
CA MET A 208 7.85 -25.04 4.33
C MET A 208 8.83 -25.29 5.48
N GLY A 209 9.44 -26.47 5.49
CA GLY A 209 10.53 -26.82 6.41
C GLY A 209 11.92 -26.69 5.78
N SER A 210 12.94 -26.44 6.61
CA SER A 210 14.36 -26.58 6.25
C SER A 210 14.84 -25.92 4.93
N VAL A 211 14.22 -24.81 4.53
CA VAL A 211 14.52 -24.13 3.26
C VAL A 211 15.98 -23.67 3.17
N ILE A 212 16.60 -23.34 4.32
CA ILE A 212 17.99 -22.87 4.44
C ILE A 212 18.98 -23.87 3.82
N ASN A 213 18.72 -25.18 3.95
CA ASN A 213 19.63 -26.21 3.46
C ASN A 213 19.64 -26.32 1.92
N HIS A 214 18.53 -25.95 1.28
CA HIS A 214 18.37 -26.06 -0.17
C HIS A 214 18.62 -24.73 -0.89
N LEU A 215 18.21 -23.62 -0.29
CA LEU A 215 18.28 -22.28 -0.89
C LEU A 215 18.94 -21.27 0.08
N PRO A 216 20.23 -21.44 0.43
CA PRO A 216 20.89 -20.63 1.45
C PRO A 216 20.94 -19.14 1.08
N PHE A 217 21.17 -18.83 -0.20
CA PHE A 217 21.23 -17.46 -0.69
C PHE A 217 19.88 -16.73 -0.60
N THR A 218 18.78 -17.38 -0.99
CA THR A 218 17.47 -16.72 -0.90
C THR A 218 17.02 -16.56 0.54
N CYS A 219 17.37 -17.52 1.41
CA CYS A 219 17.10 -17.40 2.84
C CYS A 219 17.89 -16.25 3.48
N SER A 220 19.17 -16.05 3.12
CA SER A 220 19.95 -14.92 3.66
C SER A 220 19.39 -13.58 3.19
N CYS A 221 19.06 -13.44 1.90
CA CYS A 221 18.40 -12.24 1.38
C CYS A 221 17.05 -11.98 2.06
N PHE A 222 16.23 -13.01 2.23
CA PHE A 222 14.94 -12.92 2.92
C PHE A 222 15.11 -12.45 4.38
N CYS A 223 16.08 -13.00 5.12
CA CYS A 223 16.41 -12.56 6.47
C CYS A 223 16.87 -11.10 6.51
N ILE A 224 17.77 -10.67 5.60
CA ILE A 224 18.23 -9.27 5.54
C ILE A 224 17.05 -8.33 5.33
N SER A 225 16.14 -8.64 4.41
CA SER A 225 14.95 -7.80 4.19
C SER A 225 13.93 -7.81 5.33
N ASN A 226 13.83 -8.90 6.10
CA ASN A 226 12.99 -8.91 7.29
C ASN A 226 13.60 -8.08 8.42
N LEU A 227 14.93 -8.14 8.58
CA LEU A 227 15.65 -7.37 9.57
C LEU A 227 15.57 -5.86 9.30
N SER A 228 15.64 -5.45 8.03
CA SER A 228 15.42 -4.05 7.65
C SER A 228 13.97 -3.63 7.87
N LEU A 229 12.98 -4.49 7.59
CA LEU A 229 11.58 -4.22 7.89
C LEU A 229 11.32 -4.02 9.39
N CYS A 230 11.97 -4.80 10.24
CA CYS A 230 11.93 -4.65 11.69
C CYS A 230 12.63 -3.39 12.21
N GLY A 231 13.33 -2.63 11.36
CA GLY A 231 13.98 -1.38 11.72
C GLY A 231 15.27 -1.56 12.51
N LEU A 232 16.05 -2.62 12.26
CA LEU A 232 17.37 -2.74 12.89
C LEU A 232 18.27 -1.55 12.52
N PRO A 233 19.12 -1.09 13.46
CA PRO A 233 19.98 0.06 13.22
C PRO A 233 20.89 -0.19 12.01
N PHE A 234 21.03 0.83 11.15
CA PHE A 234 21.84 0.85 9.92
C PHE A 234 21.31 0.05 8.72
N LEU A 235 20.17 -0.63 8.83
CA LEU A 235 19.61 -1.45 7.75
C LEU A 235 18.42 -0.80 7.03
N ALA A 236 17.98 0.38 7.46
CA ALA A 236 16.83 1.10 6.92
C ALA A 236 17.22 2.11 5.83
#